data_AF-A0A1G0L0T4-F1
#
_entry.id   AF-A0A1G0L0T4-F1
#
_cell.length_a   1.000
_cell.length_b   1.000
_cell.length_c   1.000
_cell.angle_alpha   90.00
_cell.angle_beta   90.00
_cell.angle_gamma   90.00
#
_symmetry.space_group_name_H-M   'P 1'
#
loop_
_entity.id
_entity.type
_entity.pdbx_description
1 polymer ?
#
loop_
_entity_poly.entity_id
_entity_poly.type
_entity_poly.pdbx_seq_one_letter_code
_entity_poly.pdbx_strand_id
1 'polypeptide(L)' 'MKMPEIRELTDAELRAKIDEYEKERAGLRFKSATEVLGNPMDLRTARRTVAQLKTVLAERAAKAQKAKVT' A
#
# COMPACT_ATOMS: atom_id res chain seq x y z
N MET A 1 -2.82 -8.62 -2.84
CA MET A 1 -1.37 -8.70 -3.12
C MET A 1 -0.67 -9.48 -2.02
N LYS A 2 0.29 -10.35 -2.36
CA LYS A 2 1.06 -11.12 -1.37
C LYS A 2 2.38 -10.42 -1.04
N MET A 3 2.91 -10.66 0.16
CA MET A 3 4.17 -10.05 0.63
C MET A 3 5.40 -10.27 -0.28
N PRO A 4 5.66 -11.47 -0.87
CA PRO A 4 6.80 -11.65 -1.76
C PRO A 4 6.74 -10.72 -2.98
N GLU A 5 5.58 -10.61 -3.62
CA GLU A 5 5.36 -9.73 -4.78
C GLU A 5 5.67 -8.26 -4.45
N ILE A 6 5.36 -7.81 -3.23
CA ILE A 6 5.63 -6.45 -2.75
C ILE A 6 7.15 -6.21 -2.65
N ARG A 7 7.91 -7.22 -2.23
CA ARG A 7 9.36 -7.11 -2.02
C ARG A 7 10.16 -7.14 -3.32
N GLU A 8 9.61 -7.75 -4.37
CA GLU A 8 10.24 -7.81 -5.70
C GLU A 8 10.13 -6.48 -6.47
N LEU A 9 9.16 -5.63 -6.13
CA LEU A 9 8.97 -4.33 -6.77
C LEU A 9 10.11 -3.36 -6.48
N THR A 10 10.41 -2.50 -7.45
CA THR A 10 11.31 -1.36 -7.29
C THR A 10 10.68 -0.25 -6.45
N ASP A 11 11.49 0.68 -5.93
CA ASP A 11 10.98 1.81 -5.12
C ASP A 11 10.01 2.70 -5.91
N ALA A 12 10.21 2.84 -7.23
CA ALA A 12 9.33 3.61 -8.10
C ALA A 12 7.98 2.90 -8.28
N GLU A 13 8.00 1.59 -8.52
CA GLU A 13 6.77 0.78 -8.66
C GLU A 13 5.99 0.69 -7.34
N LEU A 14 6.69 0.61 -6.20
CA LEU A 14 6.07 0.65 -4.89
C LEU A 14 5.26 1.95 -4.69
N ARG A 15 5.85 3.10 -5.06
CA ARG A 15 5.16 4.40 -4.98
C ARG A 15 3.97 4.47 -5.93
N ALA A 16 4.13 4.03 -7.18
CA ALA A 16 3.05 3.99 -8.15
C ALA A 16 1.86 3.14 -7.66
N LYS A 17 2.13 1.95 -7.11
CA LYS A 17 1.08 1.10 -6.53
C LYS A 17 0.43 1.70 -5.29
N ILE A 18 1.18 2.41 -4.44
CA ILE A 18 0.60 3.12 -3.30
C ILE A 18 -0.46 4.12 -3.79
N ASP A 19 -0.14 4.91 -4.81
CA ASP A 19 -1.06 5.92 -5.35
C ASP A 19 -2.29 5.27 -6.00
N GLU A 20 -2.12 4.15 -6.70
CA GLU A 20 -3.21 3.38 -7.29
C GLU A 20 -4.17 2.85 -6.21
N TYR A 21 -3.64 2.15 -5.20
CA TYR A 21 -4.47 1.60 -4.12
C TYR A 21 -5.09 2.69 -3.22
N GLU A 22 -4.45 3.85 -3.09
CA GLU A 22 -5.05 4.99 -2.37
C GLU A 22 -6.24 5.58 -3.13
N LYS A 23 -6.14 5.70 -4.47
CA LYS A 23 -7.27 6.13 -5.31
C LYS A 23 -8.41 5.11 -5.26
N GLU A 24 -8.11 3.82 -5.38
CA GLU A 24 -9.11 2.75 -5.25
C GLU A 24 -9.82 2.80 -3.90
N ARG A 25 -9.05 2.93 -2.81
CA ARG A 25 -9.60 3.06 -1.45
C ARG A 25 -10.45 4.31 -1.30
N ALA A 26 -10.07 5.44 -1.89
CA ALA A 26 -10.89 6.65 -1.89
C ALA A 26 -12.22 6.39 -2.61
N GLY A 27 -12.19 5.78 -3.80
CA GLY A 27 -13.40 5.37 -4.53
C GLY A 27 -14.31 4.44 -3.72
N LEU A 28 -13.74 3.44 -3.05
CA LEU A 28 -14.49 2.53 -2.17
C LEU A 28 -15.10 3.26 -0.96
N ARG A 29 -14.42 4.27 -0.41
CA ARG A 29 -14.97 5.11 0.66
C ARG A 29 -16.15 5.95 0.18
N PHE A 30 -16.05 6.55 -1.01
CA PHE A 30 -17.17 7.29 -1.59
C PHE A 30 -18.37 6.39 -1.82
N LYS A 31 -18.16 5.21 -2.43
CA LYS A 31 -19.22 4.21 -2.64
C LYS A 31 -19.85 3.75 -1.32
N SER A 32 -19.04 3.51 -0.30
CA SER A 32 -19.52 3.10 1.03
C SER A 32 -20.33 4.19 1.74
N ALA A 33 -20.16 5.45 1.37
CA ALA A 33 -20.90 6.57 1.94
C ALA A 33 -22.24 6.79 1.23
N THR A 34 -22.32 6.50 -0.06
CA THR A 34 -23.53 6.68 -0.88
C THR A 34 -24.44 5.44 -0.87
N GLU A 35 -23.86 4.24 -0.79
CA GLU A 35 -24.57 2.97 -0.88
C GLU A 35 -24.02 1.93 0.11
N VAL A 36 -24.80 0.88 0.37
CA VAL A 36 -24.29 -0.28 1.11
C VAL A 36 -23.24 -0.97 0.26
N LEU A 37 -21.99 -0.91 0.69
CA LEU A 37 -20.89 -1.52 -0.03
C LEU A 37 -21.12 -3.03 -0.15
N GLY A 38 -21.15 -3.55 -1.38
CA GLY A 38 -21.39 -4.99 -1.62
C GLY A 38 -20.38 -5.90 -0.92
N ASN A 39 -19.13 -5.45 -0.75
CA ASN A 39 -18.11 -6.17 0.00
C ASN A 39 -17.22 -5.24 0.87
N PRO A 40 -17.53 -5.11 2.18
CA PRO A 40 -16.71 -4.35 3.13
C PRO A 40 -15.25 -4.83 3.25
N MET A 41 -14.95 -6.08 2.85
CA MET A 41 -13.60 -6.63 2.95
C MET A 41 -12.62 -5.98 2.00
N ASP A 42 -13.07 -5.43 0.87
CA ASP A 42 -12.20 -4.81 -0.13
C ASP A 42 -11.55 -3.53 0.42
N LEU A 43 -12.31 -2.75 1.19
CA LEU A 43 -11.80 -1.59 1.90
C LEU A 43 -10.69 -1.96 2.89
N ARG A 44 -10.87 -3.06 3.62
CA ARG A 44 -9.89 -3.57 4.60
C ARG A 44 -8.66 -4.12 3.90
N THR A 45 -8.83 -4.79 2.77
CA THR A 45 -7.75 -5.35 1.95
C THR A 45 -6.90 -4.23 1.36
N ALA A 46 -7.52 -3.24 0.70
CA ALA A 46 -6.84 -2.08 0.15
C ALA A 46 -6.05 -1.32 1.24
N ARG A 47 -6.65 -1.09 2.42
CA ARG A 47 -5.96 -0.46 3.57
C ARG A 47 -4.71 -1.23 3.98
N ARG A 48 -4.79 -2.57 4.05
CA ARG A 48 -3.66 -3.42 4.42
C ARG A 48 -2.57 -3.42 3.35
N THR A 49 -2.94 -3.48 2.08
CA THR A 49 -1.97 -3.46 0.97
C THR A 49 -1.20 -2.14 0.94
N VAL A 50 -1.87 -0.98 1.10
CA VAL A 50 -1.20 0.33 1.22
C VAL A 50 -0.23 0.35 2.41
N ALA A 51 -0.64 -0.18 3.58
CA ALA A 51 0.23 -0.23 4.74
C ALA A 51 1.47 -1.10 4.49
N GLN A 52 1.31 -2.29 3.89
CA GLN A 52 2.43 -3.18 3.57
C GLN A 52 3.42 -2.54 2.59
N LEU A 53 2.93 -1.89 1.53
CA LEU A 53 3.78 -1.17 0.56
C LEU A 53 4.60 -0.07 1.25
N LYS A 54 3.96 0.74 2.11
CA LYS A 54 4.63 1.80 2.87
C LYS A 54 5.67 1.25 3.84
N THR A 55 5.37 0.13 4.52
CA THR A 55 6.32 -0.52 5.44
C THR A 55 7.57 -0.98 4.70
N VAL A 56 7.44 -1.63 3.54
CA VAL A 56 8.63 -2.08 2.76
C VAL A 56 9.49 -0.89 2.33
N LEU A 57 8.87 0.21 1.90
CA LEU A 57 9.58 1.43 1.53
C LEU A 57 10.34 2.02 2.73
N ALA A 58 9.72 2.04 3.92
CA ALA A 58 10.36 2.47 5.16
C ALA A 58 11.50 1.52 5.60
N GLU A 59 11.33 0.20 5.48
CA GLU A 59 12.37 -0.80 5.76
C GLU A 59 13.61 -0.57 4.88
N ARG A 60 13.40 -0.32 3.57
CA ARG A 60 14.49 0.00 2.63
C ARG A 60 15.21 1.29 3.00
N ALA A 61 14.46 2.35 3.33
CA ALA A 61 15.03 3.61 3.76
C ALA A 61 15.84 3.47 5.06
N ALA A 62 15.32 2.74 6.05
CA ALA A 62 16.01 2.48 7.31
C ALA A 62 17.30 1.67 7.12
N LYS A 63 17.30 0.68 6.21
CA LYS A 63 18.50 -0.09 5.86
C LYS A 63 19.56 0.80 5.20
N ALA A 64 19.15 1.68 4.28
CA ALA A 64 20.06 2.64 3.63
C ALA A 64 20.65 3.64 4.63
N GLN A 65 19.88 4.09 5.64
CA GLN A 65 20.39 4.97 6.69
C GLN A 65 21.41 4.27 7.59
N LYS A 66 21.14 3.03 8.02
CA LYS A 66 22.10 2.26 8.84
C LYS A 66 23.43 2.06 8.13
N ALA A 67 23.41 1.80 6.82
CA ALA A 67 24.61 1.65 6.00
C ALA A 67 25.43 2.94 5.84
N LYS A 68 24.83 4.13 6.05
CA LYS A 68 25.55 5.43 5.99
C LYS A 68 26.19 5.83 7.33
N VAL A 69 25.77 5.22 8.43
CA VAL A 69 26.22 5.54 9.79
C VAL A 69 27.36 4.61 10.25
N THR A 70 27.70 3.59 9.45
CA THR A 70 28.84 2.68 9.67
C THR A 70 29.93 2.98 8.67
#